data_AF-J0D7M8-F1
#
_entry.id   AF-J0D7M8-F1
#
_cell.length_a   1.000
_cell.length_b   1.000
_cell.length_c   1.000
_cell.angle_alpha   90.00
_cell.angle_beta   90.00
_cell.angle_gamma   90.00
#
_symmetry.space_group_name_H-M   'P 1'
#
loop_
_entity.id
_entity.type
_entity.pdbx_description
1 polymer ?
#
loop_
_entity_poly.entity_id
_entity_poly.type
_entity_poly.pdbx_seq_one_letter_code
_entity_poly.pdbx_strand_id
1 'polypeptide(L)'
;MPMRLRERPVARQWAILLARLTDADRSRMVLVSKTMRYAVYLSAAEILRIDYRGSRLSSYLRSVRDAEVMDLWPYLRARQRESAGRRSSYDASFVPAFYRSQGASSPISPSLWASPDNEYQIQVAIRFLIAKAWFAISLPHSPDKVRSWLNATVVDAQEISKDAVWSITQRQPSGRSETLYVVYETGEVIGKSTSSLNSADIPIRNDWLQHLSAFRSHRSSLMELVVWHNGEEYDRGISKLWLSRVPDGDARRRVAERYVLACVAPNSVSGAYKTARQMADEFASLGDAAVTGQRKNAGAAQLALYFPEHHYVECVSFVSSKPVQPLHPALAAVQTPGREYIVLRDTGMHVGCEEDGVAEVWMKILGCDTRGVAL
;
A
#
# COMPACT_ATOMS: atom_id res chain seq x y z
N MET A 1 -34.12 -22.58 -14.36
CA MET A 1 -34.75 -23.91 -14.58
C MET A 1 -35.26 -24.43 -13.24
N PRO A 2 -36.57 -24.68 -13.06
CA PRO A 2 -37.07 -25.23 -11.80
C PRO A 2 -36.71 -26.72 -11.68
N MET A 3 -35.86 -27.04 -10.69
CA MET A 3 -35.54 -28.41 -10.27
C MET A 3 -36.52 -28.88 -9.19
N ARG A 4 -36.80 -30.18 -9.13
CA ARG A 4 -37.63 -30.78 -8.06
C ARG A 4 -36.96 -30.55 -6.70
N LEU A 5 -37.75 -30.20 -5.68
CA LEU A 5 -37.23 -29.90 -4.34
C LEU A 5 -36.35 -31.02 -3.75
N ARG A 6 -36.66 -32.29 -4.08
CA ARG A 6 -35.91 -33.48 -3.64
C ARG A 6 -34.51 -33.62 -4.25
N GLU A 7 -34.25 -33.01 -5.40
CA GLU A 7 -32.96 -33.12 -6.12
C GLU A 7 -31.96 -32.02 -5.74
N ARG A 8 -32.43 -30.97 -5.04
CA ARG A 8 -31.62 -29.81 -4.63
C ARG A 8 -30.45 -30.18 -3.69
N PRO A 9 -30.59 -31.06 -2.69
CA PRO A 9 -29.47 -31.43 -1.83
C PRO A 9 -28.33 -32.11 -2.60
N VAL A 10 -28.66 -33.01 -3.53
CA VAL A 10 -27.69 -33.70 -4.38
C VAL A 10 -26.96 -32.71 -5.28
N ALA A 11 -27.68 -31.77 -5.91
CA ALA A 11 -27.06 -30.74 -6.72
C ALA A 11 -26.12 -29.82 -5.93
N ARG A 12 -26.43 -29.53 -4.65
CA ARG A 12 -25.54 -28.76 -3.76
C ARG A 12 -24.23 -29.49 -3.48
N GLN A 13 -24.27 -30.80 -3.24
CA GLN A 13 -23.06 -31.61 -3.05
C GLN A 13 -22.18 -31.61 -4.31
N TRP A 14 -22.80 -31.76 -5.48
CA TRP A 14 -22.08 -31.65 -6.75
C TRP A 14 -21.49 -30.26 -6.97
N ALA A 15 -22.18 -29.18 -6.58
CA ALA A 15 -21.68 -27.82 -6.73
C ALA A 15 -20.33 -27.61 -6.01
N ILE A 16 -20.14 -28.21 -4.83
CA ILE A 16 -18.88 -28.16 -4.08
C ILE A 16 -17.74 -28.82 -4.87
N LEU A 17 -17.99 -29.99 -5.46
CA LEU A 17 -17.00 -30.70 -6.28
C LEU A 17 -16.69 -29.93 -7.57
N LEU A 18 -17.72 -29.43 -8.24
CA LEU A 18 -17.62 -28.68 -9.50
C LEU A 18 -16.91 -27.32 -9.33
N ALA A 19 -16.88 -26.76 -8.12
CA ALA A 19 -16.17 -25.52 -7.82
C ALA A 19 -14.65 -25.64 -8.07
N ARG A 20 -14.08 -26.84 -7.92
CA ARG A 20 -12.64 -27.09 -8.13
C ARG A 20 -12.25 -27.40 -9.57
N LEU A 21 -13.22 -27.55 -10.47
CA LEU A 21 -12.95 -27.85 -11.87
C LEU A 21 -12.51 -26.61 -12.67
N THR A 22 -12.03 -26.81 -13.89
CA THR A 22 -11.83 -25.71 -14.84
C THR A 22 -13.17 -25.27 -15.45
N ASP A 23 -13.18 -24.10 -16.10
CA ASP A 23 -14.35 -23.66 -16.86
C ASP A 23 -14.69 -24.61 -18.01
N ALA A 24 -13.66 -25.14 -18.70
CA ALA A 24 -13.85 -26.09 -19.79
C ALA A 24 -14.52 -27.38 -19.30
N ASP A 25 -14.12 -27.88 -18.14
CA ASP A 25 -14.74 -29.06 -17.53
C ASP A 25 -16.17 -28.79 -17.08
N ARG A 26 -16.43 -27.64 -16.42
CA ARG A 26 -17.79 -27.24 -16.05
C ARG A 26 -18.71 -27.13 -17.27
N SER A 27 -18.23 -26.57 -18.38
CA SER A 27 -18.99 -26.50 -19.63
C SER A 27 -19.40 -27.88 -20.15
N ARG A 28 -18.54 -28.90 -20.02
CA ARG A 28 -18.88 -30.29 -20.35
C ARG A 28 -19.91 -30.88 -19.37
N MET A 29 -19.79 -30.59 -18.08
CA MET A 29 -20.71 -31.09 -17.05
C MET A 29 -22.15 -30.58 -17.23
N VAL A 30 -22.35 -29.36 -17.76
CA VAL A 30 -23.67 -28.80 -18.08
C VAL A 30 -24.48 -29.67 -19.07
N LEU A 31 -23.80 -30.48 -19.90
CA LEU A 31 -24.41 -31.33 -20.91
C LEU A 31 -24.87 -32.69 -20.36
N VAL A 32 -24.35 -33.11 -19.20
CA VAL A 32 -24.57 -34.47 -18.65
C VAL A 32 -26.02 -34.66 -18.19
N SER A 33 -26.57 -33.72 -17.42
CA SER A 33 -27.94 -33.81 -16.91
C SER A 33 -28.49 -32.46 -16.44
N LYS A 34 -29.81 -32.38 -16.22
CA LYS A 34 -30.43 -31.20 -15.58
C LYS A 34 -29.86 -30.95 -14.18
N THR A 35 -29.54 -32.01 -13.44
CA THR A 35 -28.92 -31.92 -12.11
C THR A 35 -27.53 -31.32 -12.18
N MET A 36 -26.68 -31.78 -13.12
CA MET A 36 -25.34 -31.23 -13.29
C MET A 36 -25.37 -29.79 -13.76
N ARG A 37 -26.27 -29.43 -14.68
CA ARG A 37 -26.45 -28.03 -15.11
C ARG A 37 -26.78 -27.11 -13.93
N TYR A 38 -27.70 -27.54 -13.07
CA TYR A 38 -28.05 -26.77 -11.87
C TYR A 38 -26.91 -26.77 -10.83
N ALA A 39 -26.17 -27.86 -10.69
CA ALA A 39 -24.99 -27.89 -9.83
C ALA A 39 -23.88 -26.95 -10.32
N VAL A 40 -23.65 -26.85 -11.64
CA VAL A 40 -22.74 -25.85 -12.23
C VAL A 40 -23.25 -24.43 -11.94
N TYR A 41 -24.56 -24.18 -12.08
CA TYR A 41 -25.15 -22.90 -11.69
C TYR A 41 -24.84 -22.54 -10.22
N LEU A 42 -25.03 -23.48 -9.29
CA LEU A 42 -24.74 -23.28 -7.86
C LEU A 42 -23.24 -23.20 -7.55
N SER A 43 -22.38 -23.80 -8.37
CA SER A 43 -20.93 -23.87 -8.09
C SER A 43 -20.25 -22.50 -8.03
N ALA A 44 -20.82 -21.46 -8.67
CA ALA A 44 -20.31 -20.10 -8.56
C ALA A 44 -20.27 -19.60 -7.10
N ALA A 45 -21.28 -19.94 -6.29
CA ALA A 45 -21.31 -19.59 -4.87
C ALA A 45 -20.16 -20.24 -4.09
N GLU A 46 -19.86 -21.50 -4.39
CA GLU A 46 -18.78 -22.24 -3.75
C GLU A 46 -17.41 -21.71 -4.18
N ILE A 47 -17.21 -21.40 -5.47
CA ILE A 47 -15.98 -20.75 -5.95
C ILE A 47 -15.75 -19.42 -5.21
N LEU A 48 -16.80 -18.59 -5.10
CA LEU A 48 -16.72 -17.33 -4.36
C LEU A 48 -16.36 -17.54 -2.89
N ARG A 49 -16.96 -18.52 -2.20
CA ARG A 49 -16.67 -18.83 -0.79
C ARG A 49 -15.25 -19.32 -0.56
N ILE A 50 -14.66 -19.96 -1.56
CA ILE A 50 -13.31 -20.51 -1.48
C ILE A 50 -12.26 -19.45 -1.84
N ASP A 51 -12.38 -18.83 -3.01
CA ASP A 51 -11.33 -18.00 -3.61
C ASP A 51 -11.50 -16.51 -3.28
N TYR A 52 -12.71 -16.07 -2.91
CA TYR A 52 -13.07 -14.67 -2.71
C TYR A 52 -13.71 -14.41 -1.33
N ARG A 53 -13.39 -15.26 -0.34
CA ARG A 53 -13.88 -15.11 1.03
C ARG A 53 -13.44 -13.78 1.63
N GLY A 54 -14.39 -13.00 2.13
CA GLY A 54 -14.12 -11.75 2.85
C GLY A 54 -15.36 -10.91 3.09
N SER A 55 -15.15 -9.71 3.63
CA SER A 55 -16.22 -8.77 3.97
C SER A 55 -16.96 -8.25 2.72
N ARG A 56 -16.28 -8.15 1.56
CA ARG A 56 -16.90 -7.70 0.30
C ARG A 56 -17.90 -8.73 -0.22
N LEU A 57 -17.53 -10.01 -0.23
CA LEU A 57 -18.45 -11.09 -0.59
C LEU A 57 -19.62 -11.15 0.40
N SER A 58 -19.33 -11.07 1.70
CA SER A 58 -20.36 -11.10 2.75
C SER A 58 -21.35 -9.93 2.61
N SER A 59 -20.86 -8.73 2.26
CA SER A 59 -21.71 -7.55 2.05
C SER A 59 -22.51 -7.65 0.76
N TYR A 60 -21.93 -8.17 -0.32
CA TYR A 60 -22.66 -8.45 -1.56
C TYR A 60 -23.78 -9.47 -1.34
N LEU A 61 -23.50 -10.60 -0.68
CA LEU A 61 -24.51 -11.61 -0.37
C LEU A 61 -25.63 -11.09 0.54
N ARG A 62 -25.33 -10.17 1.47
CA ARG A 62 -26.36 -9.50 2.30
C ARG A 62 -27.23 -8.54 1.50
N SER A 63 -26.69 -7.90 0.46
CA SER A 63 -27.45 -6.96 -0.37
C SER A 63 -28.48 -7.63 -1.28
N VAL A 64 -28.34 -8.94 -1.47
CA VAL A 64 -29.22 -9.72 -2.34
C VAL A 64 -30.23 -10.47 -1.49
N ARG A 65 -31.52 -10.20 -1.70
CA ARG A 65 -32.62 -10.79 -0.91
C ARG A 65 -32.66 -12.32 -0.95
N ASP A 66 -32.23 -12.96 -2.04
CA ASP A 66 -32.22 -14.42 -2.21
C ASP A 66 -30.92 -14.94 -2.85
N ALA A 67 -29.85 -15.02 -2.06
CA ALA A 67 -28.56 -15.58 -2.52
C ALA A 67 -28.65 -17.03 -3.04
N GLU A 68 -29.66 -17.80 -2.64
CA GLU A 68 -29.88 -19.17 -3.11
C GLU A 68 -30.52 -19.26 -4.51
N VAL A 69 -31.14 -18.17 -4.98
CA VAL A 69 -31.86 -18.14 -6.26
C VAL A 69 -31.14 -17.28 -7.29
N MET A 70 -30.33 -16.30 -6.86
CA MET A 70 -29.61 -15.39 -7.73
C MET A 70 -28.48 -16.06 -8.50
N ASP A 71 -28.31 -15.65 -9.75
CA ASP A 71 -27.17 -16.03 -10.57
C ASP A 71 -25.90 -15.31 -10.10
N LEU A 72 -24.98 -16.06 -9.49
CA LEU A 72 -23.71 -15.54 -8.97
C LEU A 72 -22.58 -15.57 -10.01
N TRP A 73 -22.81 -16.12 -11.20
CA TRP A 73 -21.79 -16.15 -12.24
C TRP A 73 -21.34 -14.76 -12.70
N PRO A 74 -22.23 -13.78 -12.95
CA PRO A 74 -21.81 -12.43 -13.32
C PRO A 74 -20.89 -11.78 -12.28
N TYR A 75 -21.22 -11.95 -10.99
CA TYR A 75 -20.40 -11.46 -9.89
C TYR A 75 -19.04 -12.17 -9.86
N LEU A 76 -19.00 -13.51 -9.90
CA LEU A 76 -17.75 -14.27 -9.97
C LEU A 76 -16.86 -13.83 -11.14
N ARG A 77 -17.43 -13.66 -12.33
CA ARG A 77 -16.69 -13.18 -13.52
C ARG A 77 -16.14 -11.78 -13.34
N ALA A 78 -16.88 -10.89 -12.67
CA ALA A 78 -16.39 -9.55 -12.36
C ALA A 78 -15.19 -9.61 -11.40
N ARG A 79 -15.26 -10.44 -10.35
CA ARG A 79 -14.17 -10.64 -9.37
C ARG A 79 -12.93 -11.27 -10.01
N GLN A 80 -13.10 -12.26 -10.88
CA GLN A 80 -12.00 -12.85 -11.65
C GLN A 80 -11.29 -11.83 -12.54
N ARG A 81 -12.06 -11.01 -13.27
CA ARG A 81 -11.51 -9.93 -14.11
C ARG A 81 -10.78 -8.88 -13.29
N GLU A 82 -11.32 -8.48 -12.14
CA GLU A 82 -10.68 -7.52 -11.23
C GLU A 82 -9.32 -8.05 -10.72
N SER A 83 -9.27 -9.30 -10.25
CA SER A 83 -8.01 -9.92 -9.81
C SER A 83 -7.00 -10.09 -10.92
N ALA A 84 -7.44 -10.53 -12.11
CA ALA A 84 -6.57 -10.69 -13.27
C ALA A 84 -6.01 -9.34 -13.74
N GLY A 85 -6.84 -8.30 -13.79
CA GLY A 85 -6.42 -6.94 -14.14
C GLY A 85 -5.36 -6.40 -13.19
N ARG A 86 -5.59 -6.52 -11.87
CA ARG A 86 -4.60 -6.12 -10.85
C ARG A 86 -3.28 -6.86 -10.99
N ARG A 87 -3.34 -8.17 -11.21
CA ARG A 87 -2.14 -9.00 -11.40
C ARG A 87 -1.40 -8.62 -12.66
N SER A 88 -2.10 -8.37 -13.76
CA SER A 88 -1.51 -7.89 -15.01
C SER A 88 -0.82 -6.53 -14.84
N SER A 89 -1.42 -5.59 -14.11
CA SER A 89 -0.80 -4.29 -13.80
C SER A 89 0.46 -4.46 -12.95
N TYR A 90 0.45 -5.35 -11.96
CA TYR A 90 1.62 -5.67 -11.16
C TYR A 90 2.72 -6.34 -11.99
N ASP A 91 2.37 -7.33 -12.80
CA ASP A 91 3.29 -8.09 -13.66
C ASP A 91 3.98 -7.20 -14.70
N ALA A 92 3.32 -6.13 -15.15
CA ALA A 92 3.87 -5.11 -16.04
C ALA A 92 4.76 -4.06 -15.34
N SER A 93 4.80 -4.04 -14.01
CA SER A 93 5.64 -3.12 -13.23
C SER A 93 7.04 -3.68 -12.98
N PHE A 94 7.93 -2.86 -12.41
CA PHE A 94 9.28 -3.30 -12.03
C PHE A 94 9.30 -4.22 -10.80
N VAL A 95 8.27 -4.16 -9.95
CA VAL A 95 8.21 -4.86 -8.65
C VAL A 95 8.43 -6.38 -8.77
N PRO A 96 7.70 -7.14 -9.60
CA PRO A 96 7.93 -8.58 -9.74
C PRO A 96 9.32 -8.93 -10.26
N ALA A 97 9.91 -8.11 -11.15
CA ALA A 97 11.25 -8.36 -11.66
C ALA A 97 12.31 -8.19 -10.54
N PHE A 98 12.18 -7.11 -9.75
CA PHE A 98 13.00 -6.88 -8.57
C PHE A 98 12.92 -8.05 -7.59
N TYR A 99 11.73 -8.44 -7.12
CA TYR A 99 11.60 -9.51 -6.12
C TYR A 99 12.10 -10.87 -6.64
N ARG A 100 11.89 -11.19 -7.93
CA ARG A 100 12.45 -12.40 -8.55
C ARG A 100 13.97 -12.40 -8.56
N SER A 101 14.61 -11.26 -8.86
CA SER A 101 16.07 -11.12 -8.81
C SER A 101 16.64 -11.36 -7.40
N GLN A 102 15.82 -11.15 -6.36
CA GLN A 102 16.19 -11.34 -4.96
C GLN A 102 15.85 -12.75 -4.44
N GLY A 103 15.29 -13.62 -5.29
CA GLY A 103 14.89 -14.99 -4.95
C GLY A 103 13.48 -15.14 -4.37
N ALA A 104 12.69 -14.07 -4.33
CA ALA A 104 11.29 -14.10 -3.89
C ALA A 104 10.37 -14.35 -5.08
N SER A 105 9.81 -15.57 -5.19
CA SER A 105 8.95 -15.96 -6.31
C SER A 105 7.51 -15.43 -6.21
N SER A 106 6.99 -15.23 -4.98
CA SER A 106 5.62 -14.75 -4.74
C SER A 106 5.57 -13.85 -3.50
N PRO A 107 5.89 -12.55 -3.63
CA PRO A 107 5.88 -11.63 -2.48
C PRO A 107 4.45 -11.28 -2.01
N ILE A 108 3.41 -11.63 -2.76
CA ILE A 108 1.99 -11.45 -2.39
C ILE A 108 1.27 -12.81 -2.43
N SER A 109 0.47 -13.10 -1.41
CA SER A 109 -0.39 -14.28 -1.34
C SER A 109 -1.48 -14.25 -2.44
N PRO A 110 -1.82 -15.39 -3.06
CA PRO A 110 -2.88 -15.49 -4.06
C PRO A 110 -4.22 -14.87 -3.63
N SER A 111 -4.59 -15.01 -2.35
CA SER A 111 -5.84 -14.51 -1.79
C SER A 111 -5.97 -12.98 -1.86
N LEU A 112 -4.86 -12.25 -1.78
CA LEU A 112 -4.87 -10.80 -1.67
C LEU A 112 -5.17 -10.11 -3.01
N TRP A 113 -4.96 -10.79 -4.14
CA TRP A 113 -5.34 -10.29 -5.47
C TRP A 113 -6.85 -10.08 -5.62
N ALA A 114 -7.64 -10.80 -4.84
CA ALA A 114 -9.07 -10.57 -4.75
C ALA A 114 -9.40 -9.25 -4.03
N SER A 115 -8.53 -8.74 -3.15
CA SER A 115 -8.88 -7.72 -2.16
C SER A 115 -10.19 -8.13 -1.45
N PRO A 116 -10.17 -9.22 -0.65
CA PRO A 116 -11.37 -9.84 -0.09
C PRO A 116 -12.21 -8.93 0.82
N ASP A 117 -11.58 -8.01 1.54
CA ASP A 117 -12.21 -7.20 2.57
C ASP A 117 -12.31 -5.72 2.22
N ASN A 118 -11.32 -5.16 1.52
CA ASN A 118 -11.32 -3.76 1.11
C ASN A 118 -10.63 -3.62 -0.25
N GLU A 119 -11.22 -2.85 -1.17
CA GLU A 119 -10.70 -2.68 -2.55
C GLU A 119 -9.23 -2.26 -2.62
N TYR A 120 -8.75 -1.52 -1.62
CA TYR A 120 -7.38 -1.01 -1.51
C TYR A 120 -6.35 -2.02 -0.98
N GLN A 121 -6.76 -3.21 -0.50
CA GLN A 121 -5.84 -4.19 0.11
C GLN A 121 -4.61 -4.50 -0.76
N ILE A 122 -4.84 -4.84 -2.04
CA ILE A 122 -3.75 -5.14 -2.96
C ILE A 122 -2.88 -3.92 -3.25
N GLN A 123 -3.48 -2.73 -3.29
CA GLN A 123 -2.75 -1.50 -3.58
C GLN A 123 -1.79 -1.16 -2.43
N VAL A 124 -2.27 -1.26 -1.18
CA VAL A 124 -1.43 -1.06 0.01
C VAL A 124 -0.34 -2.12 0.09
N ALA A 125 -0.65 -3.38 -0.22
CA ALA A 125 0.36 -4.43 -0.26
C ALA A 125 1.46 -4.15 -1.30
N ILE A 126 1.10 -3.69 -2.51
CA ILE A 126 2.08 -3.32 -3.55
C ILE A 126 2.92 -2.12 -3.11
N ARG A 127 2.30 -1.05 -2.56
CA ARG A 127 3.03 0.10 -2.02
C ARG A 127 4.00 -0.30 -0.92
N PHE A 128 3.55 -1.15 0.00
CA PHE A 128 4.41 -1.73 1.04
C PHE A 128 5.59 -2.48 0.40
N LEU A 129 5.39 -3.30 -0.63
CA LEU A 129 6.50 -3.97 -1.31
C LEU A 129 7.48 -3.00 -1.99
N ILE A 130 7.01 -1.87 -2.51
CA ILE A 130 7.87 -0.82 -3.08
C ILE A 130 8.69 -0.16 -1.97
N ALA A 131 8.05 0.26 -0.87
CA ALA A 131 8.72 0.83 0.30
C ALA A 131 9.73 -0.16 0.90
N LYS A 132 9.33 -1.42 1.02
CA LYS A 132 10.13 -2.54 1.49
C LYS A 132 11.41 -2.73 0.67
N ALA A 133 11.29 -2.65 -0.67
CA ALA A 133 12.42 -2.68 -1.59
C ALA A 133 13.31 -1.44 -1.41
N TRP A 134 12.70 -0.27 -1.27
CA TRP A 134 13.43 0.97 -1.08
C TRP A 134 14.31 0.95 0.17
N PHE A 135 13.76 0.59 1.33
CA PHE A 135 14.54 0.47 2.57
C PHE A 135 15.63 -0.61 2.49
N ALA A 136 15.36 -1.72 1.81
CA ALA A 136 16.35 -2.78 1.60
C ALA A 136 17.57 -2.31 0.77
N ILE A 137 17.36 -1.36 -0.14
CA ILE A 137 18.41 -0.81 -1.00
C ILE A 137 19.12 0.36 -0.29
N SER A 138 18.36 1.22 0.38
CA SER A 138 18.86 2.50 0.90
C SER A 138 19.50 2.40 2.29
N LEU A 139 19.16 1.38 3.10
CA LEU A 139 19.69 1.27 4.47
C LEU A 139 20.83 0.26 4.58
N PRO A 140 21.89 0.57 5.37
CA PRO A 140 22.98 -0.36 5.60
C PRO A 140 22.50 -1.52 6.49
N HIS A 141 22.32 -2.68 5.88
CA HIS A 141 21.92 -3.91 6.55
C HIS A 141 22.78 -5.08 6.09
N SER A 142 22.90 -6.12 6.92
CA SER A 142 23.56 -7.34 6.49
C SER A 142 22.77 -7.99 5.34
N PRO A 143 23.44 -8.55 4.32
CA PRO A 143 22.76 -9.17 3.17
C PRO A 143 21.72 -10.22 3.56
N ASP A 144 21.98 -10.99 4.63
CA ASP A 144 21.05 -12.00 5.12
C ASP A 144 19.77 -11.39 5.72
N LYS A 145 19.88 -10.27 6.43
CA LYS A 145 18.71 -9.55 6.96
C LYS A 145 17.88 -8.96 5.82
N VAL A 146 18.54 -8.38 4.82
CA VAL A 146 17.87 -7.85 3.61
C VAL A 146 17.14 -8.97 2.87
N ARG A 147 17.79 -10.11 2.64
CA ARG A 147 17.18 -11.24 1.95
C ARG A 147 16.00 -11.81 2.74
N SER A 148 16.16 -11.99 4.05
CA SER A 148 15.07 -12.45 4.92
C SER A 148 13.87 -11.50 4.90
N TRP A 149 14.14 -10.20 4.96
CA TRP A 149 13.14 -9.15 4.82
C TRP A 149 12.41 -9.27 3.49
N LEU A 150 13.12 -9.22 2.35
CA LEU A 150 12.52 -9.26 1.00
C LEU A 150 11.78 -10.58 0.70
N ASN A 151 12.21 -11.71 1.27
CA ASN A 151 11.58 -13.01 1.04
C ASN A 151 10.30 -13.26 1.84
N ALA A 152 9.92 -12.36 2.75
CA ALA A 152 8.64 -12.49 3.45
C ALA A 152 7.45 -12.15 2.51
N THR A 153 6.47 -13.05 2.45
CA THR A 153 5.26 -12.92 1.63
C THR A 153 4.17 -12.17 2.38
N VAL A 154 3.58 -11.15 1.77
CA VAL A 154 2.39 -10.46 2.29
C VAL A 154 1.18 -11.38 2.18
N VAL A 155 0.57 -11.72 3.32
CA VAL A 155 -0.58 -12.63 3.38
C VAL A 155 -1.90 -11.92 3.68
N ASP A 156 -1.84 -10.75 4.32
CA ASP A 156 -3.02 -9.96 4.65
C ASP A 156 -2.70 -8.46 4.70
N ALA A 157 -3.71 -7.64 4.43
CA ALA A 157 -3.69 -6.19 4.56
C ALA A 157 -5.03 -5.72 5.12
N GLN A 158 -5.05 -4.98 6.22
CA GLN A 158 -6.31 -4.53 6.84
C GLN A 158 -6.25 -3.04 7.17
N GLU A 159 -7.35 -2.35 6.92
CA GLU A 159 -7.48 -0.93 7.24
C GLU A 159 -7.66 -0.78 8.75
N ILE A 160 -6.74 -0.05 9.39
CA ILE A 160 -6.80 0.26 10.82
C ILE A 160 -7.42 1.64 11.03
N SER A 161 -7.04 2.58 10.18
CA SER A 161 -7.51 3.95 10.15
C SER A 161 -7.74 4.38 8.71
N LYS A 162 -8.90 4.98 8.45
CA LYS A 162 -9.34 5.31 7.10
C LYS A 162 -8.36 6.26 6.43
N ASP A 163 -7.90 5.89 5.23
CA ASP A 163 -6.99 6.67 4.39
C ASP A 163 -5.65 7.08 5.07
N ALA A 164 -5.29 6.42 6.19
CA ALA A 164 -4.16 6.81 7.03
C ALA A 164 -3.24 5.64 7.34
N VAL A 165 -3.73 4.63 8.06
CA VAL A 165 -2.90 3.54 8.58
C VAL A 165 -3.53 2.19 8.28
N TRP A 166 -2.69 1.28 7.79
CA TRP A 166 -3.04 -0.10 7.49
C TRP A 166 -2.15 -1.04 8.30
N SER A 167 -2.64 -2.24 8.57
CA SER A 167 -1.80 -3.35 9.02
C SER A 167 -1.46 -4.25 7.83
N ILE A 168 -0.23 -4.73 7.80
CA ILE A 168 0.27 -5.71 6.84
C ILE A 168 0.75 -6.91 7.63
N THR A 169 0.16 -8.08 7.37
CA THR A 169 0.68 -9.34 7.89
C THR A 169 1.54 -9.98 6.82
N GLN A 170 2.80 -10.24 7.16
CA GLN A 170 3.72 -10.97 6.30
C GLN A 170 4.17 -12.28 6.96
N ARG A 171 4.45 -13.29 6.13
CA ARG A 171 4.93 -14.60 6.54
C ARG A 171 6.33 -14.82 5.99
N GLN A 172 7.27 -15.07 6.88
CA GLN A 172 8.64 -15.43 6.53
C GLN A 172 8.71 -16.85 5.97
N PRO A 173 9.79 -17.20 5.22
CA PRO A 173 10.01 -18.56 4.76
C PRO A 173 10.06 -19.61 5.88
N SER A 174 10.44 -19.19 7.09
CA SER A 174 10.41 -20.02 8.32
C SER A 174 9.00 -20.38 8.80
N GLY A 175 7.95 -19.81 8.21
CA GLY A 175 6.56 -19.93 8.64
C GLY A 175 6.15 -18.91 9.72
N ARG A 176 7.10 -18.19 10.33
CA ARG A 176 6.79 -17.12 11.29
C ARG A 176 6.03 -16.00 10.60
N SER A 177 4.93 -15.59 11.20
CA SER A 177 4.15 -14.44 10.75
C SER A 177 4.40 -13.24 11.65
N GLU A 178 4.45 -12.04 11.08
CA GLU A 178 4.50 -10.78 11.81
C GLU A 178 3.52 -9.78 11.20
N THR A 179 3.00 -8.89 12.03
CA THR A 179 2.08 -7.82 11.60
C THR A 179 2.75 -6.47 11.82
N LEU A 180 2.82 -5.70 10.75
CA LEU A 180 3.40 -4.37 10.68
C LEU A 180 2.28 -3.34 10.52
N TYR A 181 2.44 -2.15 11.08
CA TYR A 181 1.60 -1.00 10.76
C TYR A 181 2.30 -0.14 9.73
N VAL A 182 1.58 0.28 8.70
CA VAL A 182 2.11 1.04 7.57
C VAL A 182 1.27 2.26 7.25
N VAL A 183 1.92 3.33 6.78
CA VAL A 183 1.25 4.50 6.24
C VAL A 183 0.62 4.16 4.89
N TYR A 184 -0.67 4.49 4.72
CA TYR A 184 -1.44 4.17 3.51
C TYR A 184 -0.80 4.71 2.23
N GLU A 185 -0.35 5.97 2.25
CA GLU A 185 0.14 6.67 1.07
C GLU A 185 1.55 6.27 0.66
N THR A 186 2.43 5.96 1.61
CA THR A 186 3.85 5.67 1.32
C THR A 186 4.20 4.19 1.42
N GLY A 187 3.41 3.39 2.13
CA GLY A 187 3.74 2.00 2.46
C GLY A 187 4.83 1.85 3.53
N GLU A 188 5.28 2.95 4.13
CA GLU A 188 6.33 2.95 5.14
C GLU A 188 5.84 2.37 6.47
N VAL A 189 6.69 1.58 7.12
CA VAL A 189 6.38 0.89 8.39
C VAL A 189 6.54 1.86 9.56
N ILE A 190 5.48 2.08 10.35
CA ILE A 190 5.50 2.93 11.56
C ILE A 190 5.67 2.14 12.87
N GLY A 191 5.66 0.80 12.78
CA GLY A 191 6.02 -0.08 13.88
C GLY A 191 5.40 -1.46 13.74
N LYS A 192 5.64 -2.32 14.74
CA LYS A 192 5.18 -3.71 14.76
C LYS A 192 4.09 -3.93 15.80
N SER A 193 3.18 -4.87 15.53
CA SER A 193 2.24 -5.35 16.54
C SER A 193 2.99 -6.19 17.58
N THR A 194 2.92 -5.80 18.85
CA THR A 194 3.73 -6.30 19.98
C THR A 194 3.31 -7.68 20.50
N SER A 195 2.76 -8.56 19.66
CA SER A 195 2.29 -9.89 20.09
C SER A 195 3.43 -10.82 20.56
N SER A 196 4.70 -10.48 20.32
CA SER A 196 5.86 -11.21 20.85
C SER A 196 6.76 -10.31 21.69
N LEU A 197 6.89 -10.63 22.98
CA LEU A 197 7.66 -9.93 24.03
C LEU A 197 9.20 -9.91 23.85
N ASN A 198 9.73 -10.11 22.64
CA ASN A 198 11.19 -10.12 22.44
C ASN A 198 11.70 -8.70 22.13
N SER A 199 12.62 -8.25 22.98
CA SER A 199 13.11 -6.88 23.23
C SER A 199 13.94 -6.22 22.11
N ALA A 200 13.77 -6.61 20.84
CA ALA A 200 14.47 -6.00 19.70
C ALA A 200 13.53 -5.44 18.61
N ASP A 201 12.22 -5.43 18.85
CA ASP A 201 11.24 -4.97 17.88
C ASP A 201 11.10 -3.44 17.87
N ILE A 202 10.86 -2.87 16.69
CA ILE A 202 10.61 -1.43 16.49
C ILE A 202 9.31 -1.06 17.22
N PRO A 203 9.37 -0.39 18.38
CA PRO A 203 8.18 -0.05 19.13
C PRO A 203 7.45 1.09 18.43
N ILE A 204 6.12 0.99 18.33
CA ILE A 204 5.30 2.09 17.83
C ILE A 204 5.44 3.27 18.80
N ARG A 205 5.69 4.47 18.27
CA ARG A 205 5.78 5.70 19.08
C ARG A 205 4.46 5.95 19.84
N ASN A 206 4.55 6.48 21.05
CA ASN A 206 3.38 6.58 21.94
C ASN A 206 2.26 7.50 21.40
N ASP A 207 2.62 8.58 20.69
CA ASP A 207 1.68 9.46 20.00
C ASP A 207 0.99 8.76 18.81
N TRP A 208 1.67 7.88 18.08
CA TRP A 208 1.02 6.99 17.10
C TRP A 208 0.04 6.04 17.77
N LEU A 209 0.40 5.42 18.90
CA LEU A 209 -0.52 4.58 19.66
C LEU A 209 -1.76 5.35 20.11
N GLN A 210 -1.56 6.57 20.65
CA GLN A 210 -2.65 7.46 21.03
C GLN A 210 -3.53 7.81 19.82
N HIS A 211 -2.90 8.20 18.72
CA HIS A 211 -3.58 8.53 17.47
C HIS A 211 -4.42 7.36 16.95
N LEU A 212 -3.87 6.14 16.90
CA LEU A 212 -4.57 4.93 16.49
C LEU A 212 -5.72 4.58 17.44
N SER A 213 -5.58 4.85 18.74
CA SER A 213 -6.64 4.63 19.73
C SER A 213 -7.79 5.64 19.63
N ALA A 214 -7.47 6.91 19.32
CA ALA A 214 -8.43 8.01 19.21
C ALA A 214 -9.21 8.01 17.88
N PHE A 215 -8.70 7.33 16.86
CA PHE A 215 -9.23 7.35 15.49
C PHE A 215 -10.61 6.68 15.32
N ARG A 216 -11.13 6.00 16.35
CA ARG A 216 -12.51 5.49 16.32
C ARG A 216 -13.56 6.61 16.20
N SER A 217 -13.17 7.87 16.39
CA SER A 217 -14.09 9.02 16.47
C SER A 217 -13.87 10.10 15.40
N HIS A 218 -12.69 10.19 14.75
CA HIS A 218 -12.35 11.27 13.81
C HIS A 218 -11.77 10.70 12.50
N ARG A 219 -12.11 11.32 11.36
CA ARG A 219 -11.74 10.90 9.99
C ARG A 219 -10.74 11.87 9.33
N SER A 220 -9.76 12.39 10.07
CA SER A 220 -8.81 13.37 9.54
C SER A 220 -7.72 12.70 8.69
N SER A 221 -7.40 13.25 7.52
CA SER A 221 -6.27 12.75 6.72
C SER A 221 -4.95 12.94 7.49
N LEU A 222 -3.94 12.07 7.29
CA LEU A 222 -2.60 12.29 7.86
C LEU A 222 -1.99 13.63 7.40
N MET A 223 -2.36 14.10 6.21
CA MET A 223 -1.95 15.39 5.69
C MET A 223 -2.41 16.57 6.58
N GLU A 224 -3.48 16.41 7.37
CA GLU A 224 -3.93 17.43 8.34
C GLU A 224 -3.05 17.49 9.60
N LEU A 225 -2.22 16.48 9.83
CA LEU A 225 -1.28 16.41 10.94
C LEU A 225 0.13 16.88 10.55
N VAL A 226 0.32 17.20 9.27
CA VAL A 226 1.55 17.81 8.78
C VAL A 226 1.68 19.19 9.40
N VAL A 227 2.84 19.46 9.99
CA VAL A 227 3.18 20.77 10.54
C VAL A 227 4.19 21.41 9.60
N TRP A 228 3.83 22.57 9.07
CA TRP A 228 4.64 23.36 8.15
C TRP A 228 4.63 24.85 8.56
N HIS A 229 5.61 25.59 8.06
CA HIS A 229 5.75 27.05 8.15
C HIS A 229 5.39 27.72 6.81
N ASN A 230 5.30 29.06 6.80
CA ASN A 230 4.93 29.84 5.62
C ASN A 230 3.57 29.41 5.02
N GLY A 231 2.54 29.41 5.86
CA GLY A 231 1.16 29.09 5.47
C GLY A 231 0.53 30.12 4.52
N GLU A 232 1.22 31.21 4.18
CA GLU A 232 0.75 32.19 3.20
C GLU A 232 0.92 31.64 1.77
N GLU A 233 2.09 31.08 1.47
CA GLU A 233 2.44 30.56 0.14
C GLU A 233 2.17 29.06 -0.01
N TYR A 234 2.22 28.30 1.09
CA TYR A 234 2.13 26.84 1.07
C TYR A 234 0.91 26.31 1.83
N ASP A 235 0.29 25.28 1.27
CA ASP A 235 -0.71 24.45 1.94
C ASP A 235 -0.09 23.08 2.21
N ARG A 236 0.12 22.75 3.49
CA ARG A 236 0.79 21.51 3.94
C ARG A 236 2.14 21.26 3.27
N GLY A 237 2.90 22.35 3.06
CA GLY A 237 4.19 22.32 2.39
C GLY A 237 4.13 22.22 0.86
N ILE A 238 2.96 22.37 0.24
CA ILE A 238 2.78 22.36 -1.22
C ILE A 238 2.38 23.77 -1.70
N SER A 239 3.03 24.26 -2.75
CA SER A 239 2.80 25.60 -3.31
C SER A 239 1.33 25.80 -3.69
N LYS A 240 0.69 26.81 -3.09
CA LYS A 240 -0.71 27.16 -3.40
C LYS A 240 -0.87 27.64 -4.83
N LEU A 241 0.13 28.35 -5.35
CA LEU A 241 0.14 28.80 -6.75
C LEU A 241 0.09 27.60 -7.69
N TRP A 242 0.89 26.56 -7.44
CA TRP A 242 0.86 25.34 -8.23
C TRP A 242 -0.45 24.57 -8.07
N LEU A 243 -0.93 24.41 -6.82
CA LEU A 243 -2.21 23.74 -6.55
C LEU A 243 -3.37 24.41 -7.30
N SER A 244 -3.38 25.74 -7.42
CA SER A 244 -4.41 26.48 -8.18
C SER A 244 -4.43 26.17 -9.68
N ARG A 245 -3.33 25.66 -10.23
CA ARG A 245 -3.17 25.30 -11.65
C ARG A 245 -3.38 23.81 -11.91
N VAL A 246 -3.42 22.99 -10.87
CA VAL A 246 -3.54 21.54 -10.95
C VAL A 246 -4.96 21.13 -10.56
N PRO A 247 -5.73 20.51 -11.48
CA PRO A 247 -7.08 20.06 -11.19
C PRO A 247 -7.14 19.11 -10.00
N ASP A 248 -8.27 19.12 -9.30
CA ASP A 248 -8.55 18.14 -8.26
C ASP A 248 -8.54 16.72 -8.85
N GLY A 249 -7.87 15.80 -8.17
CA GLY A 249 -7.73 14.42 -8.62
C GLY A 249 -6.60 14.17 -9.63
N ASP A 250 -5.85 15.20 -10.04
CA ASP A 250 -4.63 15.01 -10.85
C ASP A 250 -3.62 14.14 -10.10
N ALA A 251 -3.03 13.18 -10.80
CA ALA A 251 -2.06 12.24 -10.22
C ALA A 251 -0.84 12.96 -9.62
N ARG A 252 -0.47 14.13 -10.15
CA ARG A 252 0.64 14.94 -9.64
C ARG A 252 0.39 15.44 -8.22
N ARG A 253 -0.86 15.80 -7.88
CA ARG A 253 -1.20 16.21 -6.52
C ARG A 253 -0.99 15.06 -5.53
N ARG A 254 -1.40 13.84 -5.89
CA ARG A 254 -1.17 12.65 -5.06
C ARG A 254 0.31 12.34 -4.88
N VAL A 255 1.13 12.52 -5.93
CA VAL A 255 2.59 12.36 -5.83
C VAL A 255 3.20 13.41 -4.90
N ALA A 256 2.74 14.66 -4.97
CA ALA A 256 3.18 15.71 -4.04
C ALA A 256 2.87 15.35 -2.58
N GLU A 257 1.64 14.95 -2.29
CA GLU A 257 1.22 14.52 -0.94
C GLU A 257 2.04 13.32 -0.45
N ARG A 258 2.28 12.33 -1.30
CA ARG A 258 3.14 11.18 -0.98
C ARG A 258 4.58 11.59 -0.70
N TYR A 259 5.13 12.52 -1.47
CA TYR A 259 6.47 13.04 -1.23
C TYR A 259 6.57 13.75 0.11
N VAL A 260 5.60 14.62 0.44
CA VAL A 260 5.50 15.25 1.76
C VAL A 260 5.49 14.17 2.85
N LEU A 261 4.62 13.17 2.72
CA LEU A 261 4.52 12.10 3.71
C LEU A 261 5.80 11.25 3.81
N ALA A 262 6.47 10.97 2.69
CA ALA A 262 7.74 10.24 2.68
C ALA A 262 8.89 11.02 3.35
N CYS A 263 8.83 12.36 3.34
CA CYS A 263 9.83 13.20 3.99
C CYS A 263 9.56 13.40 5.49
N VAL A 264 8.31 13.31 5.94
CA VAL A 264 7.97 13.39 7.38
C VAL A 264 7.97 12.02 8.06
N ALA A 265 7.91 10.92 7.30
CA ALA A 265 7.83 9.57 7.85
C ALA A 265 9.09 9.13 8.63
N PRO A 266 10.33 9.49 8.24
CA PRO A 266 11.50 9.28 9.09
C PRO A 266 11.37 9.94 10.48
N ASN A 267 10.69 11.10 10.54
CA ASN A 267 10.37 11.79 11.79
C ASN A 267 9.27 11.10 12.59
N SER A 268 8.65 10.04 12.06
CA SER A 268 7.43 9.41 12.55
C SER A 268 7.62 7.95 12.95
N VAL A 269 8.63 7.24 12.42
CA VAL A 269 8.75 5.78 12.50
C VAL A 269 9.58 5.28 13.70
N SER A 270 10.57 6.04 14.18
CA SER A 270 11.43 5.56 15.26
C SER A 270 12.00 6.68 16.13
N GLY A 271 11.88 6.52 17.46
CA GLY A 271 12.54 7.39 18.43
C GLY A 271 11.64 7.87 19.57
N ALA A 272 12.22 8.64 20.49
CA ALA A 272 11.46 9.36 21.49
C ALA A 272 10.51 10.37 20.82
N TYR A 273 9.39 10.68 21.48
CA TYR A 273 8.52 11.76 21.04
C TYR A 273 9.33 13.07 20.95
N LYS A 274 9.18 13.77 19.82
CA LYS A 274 9.74 15.11 19.57
C LYS A 274 8.61 16.05 19.16
N THR A 275 8.63 17.26 19.68
CA THR A 275 7.75 18.36 19.22
C THR A 275 8.20 18.87 17.85
N ALA A 276 7.31 19.56 17.10
CA ALA A 276 7.67 20.17 15.82
C ALA A 276 8.88 21.11 15.91
N ARG A 277 9.01 21.84 17.01
CA ARG A 277 10.17 22.70 17.27
C ARG A 277 11.46 21.89 17.46
N GLN A 278 11.42 20.82 18.26
CA GLN A 278 12.58 19.94 18.45
C GLN A 278 13.02 19.28 17.14
N MET A 279 12.06 18.89 16.29
CA MET A 279 12.37 18.36 14.96
C MET A 279 13.01 19.45 14.08
N ALA A 280 12.48 20.67 14.08
CA ALA A 280 13.07 21.79 13.35
C ALA A 280 14.51 22.11 13.80
N ASP A 281 14.75 22.15 15.12
CA ASP A 281 16.06 22.44 15.71
C ASP A 281 17.10 21.35 15.32
N GLU A 282 16.67 20.09 15.27
CA GLU A 282 17.51 18.95 14.82
C GLU A 282 17.85 19.05 13.33
N PHE A 283 16.87 19.36 12.47
CA PHE A 283 17.12 19.57 11.04
C PHE A 283 18.03 20.77 10.77
N ALA A 284 17.95 21.82 11.60
CA ALA A 284 18.84 22.97 11.53
C ALA A 284 20.27 22.66 12.04
N SER A 285 20.55 21.42 12.47
CA SER A 285 21.83 21.02 13.09
C SER A 285 22.20 21.87 14.30
N LEU A 286 21.22 22.47 14.97
CA LEU A 286 21.41 23.34 16.14
C LEU A 286 21.60 22.53 17.43
N GLY A 287 22.32 21.41 17.37
CA GLY A 287 22.78 20.60 18.51
C GLY A 287 21.69 19.98 19.40
N ASP A 288 21.99 18.82 19.97
CA ASP A 288 21.29 18.29 21.15
C ASP A 288 21.64 19.18 22.35
N ALA A 289 21.02 20.35 22.47
CA ALA A 289 20.86 20.96 23.77
C ALA A 289 20.00 19.99 24.57
N ALA A 290 20.63 19.13 25.39
CA ALA A 290 19.97 18.18 26.25
C ALA A 290 18.84 18.90 27.00
N VAL A 291 17.59 18.73 26.54
CA VAL A 291 16.42 19.25 27.23
C VAL A 291 16.15 18.30 28.39
N THR A 292 17.01 18.40 29.40
CA THR A 292 16.74 17.90 30.73
C THR A 292 15.54 18.67 31.27
N GLY A 293 14.38 18.00 31.27
CA GLY A 293 13.31 18.28 32.21
C GLY A 293 12.38 19.43 31.86
N GLN A 294 11.43 19.21 30.95
CA GLN A 294 10.09 19.80 31.07
C GLN A 294 9.00 18.76 30.77
N ARG A 295 8.76 17.87 31.75
CA ARG A 295 7.45 17.22 31.94
C ARG A 295 6.48 18.26 32.51
N LYS A 296 6.07 19.25 31.73
CA LYS A 296 4.94 20.10 32.09
C LYS A 296 3.96 20.10 30.91
N ASN A 297 2.81 19.50 31.18
CA ASN A 297 1.63 19.32 30.32
C ASN A 297 1.68 18.12 29.38
N ALA A 298 1.61 16.93 29.97
CA ALA A 298 1.10 15.71 29.31
C ALA A 298 -0.42 15.80 29.10
N GLY A 299 -0.91 16.87 28.49
CA GLY A 299 -2.14 16.78 27.71
C GLY A 299 -1.86 15.84 26.53
N ALA A 300 -2.86 15.05 26.10
CA ALA A 300 -2.71 14.03 25.05
C ALA A 300 -1.84 14.56 23.90
N ALA A 301 -0.65 13.98 23.73
CA ALA A 301 0.32 14.46 22.76
C ALA A 301 -0.23 14.15 21.37
N GLN A 302 -0.74 15.18 20.70
CA GLN A 302 -1.26 15.07 19.34
C GLN A 302 -0.11 14.70 18.40
N LEU A 303 -0.34 13.70 17.55
CA LEU A 303 0.62 13.30 16.51
C LEU A 303 0.93 14.52 15.62
N ALA A 304 2.21 14.88 15.54
CA ALA A 304 2.71 15.98 14.72
C ALA A 304 3.75 15.46 13.72
N LEU A 305 3.53 15.75 12.44
CA LEU A 305 4.39 15.32 11.33
C LEU A 305 5.13 16.54 10.78
N TYR A 306 6.28 16.89 11.33
CA TYR A 306 7.01 18.09 10.91
C TYR A 306 7.63 17.92 9.52
N PHE A 307 7.38 18.90 8.65
CA PHE A 307 7.89 18.95 7.29
C PHE A 307 8.88 20.12 7.08
N PRO A 308 10.15 19.85 6.75
CA PRO A 308 11.16 20.89 6.58
C PRO A 308 10.94 21.78 5.34
N GLU A 309 11.29 23.07 5.45
CA GLU A 309 11.10 24.08 4.38
C GLU A 309 11.86 23.76 3.09
N HIS A 310 13.06 23.20 3.17
CA HIS A 310 13.85 22.84 1.99
C HIS A 310 13.27 21.67 1.19
N HIS A 311 12.27 20.98 1.74
CA HIS A 311 11.50 19.94 1.05
C HIS A 311 10.16 20.44 0.52
N TYR A 312 9.81 21.71 0.68
CA TYR A 312 8.52 22.21 0.17
C TYR A 312 8.37 21.95 -1.33
N VAL A 313 7.16 21.61 -1.74
CA VAL A 313 6.86 21.19 -3.11
C VAL A 313 6.43 22.41 -3.91
N GLU A 314 7.25 22.79 -4.88
CA GLU A 314 6.92 23.85 -5.84
C GLU A 314 6.08 23.32 -7.00
N CYS A 315 6.44 22.15 -7.53
CA CYS A 315 5.65 21.47 -8.53
C CYS A 315 6.05 20.00 -8.68
N VAL A 316 5.20 19.23 -9.35
CA VAL A 316 5.49 17.84 -9.76
C VAL A 316 5.36 17.69 -11.26
N SER A 317 6.32 17.00 -11.87
CA SER A 317 6.40 16.72 -13.31
C SER A 317 6.54 15.23 -13.59
N PHE A 318 5.97 14.78 -14.71
CA PHE A 318 6.16 13.43 -15.26
C PHE A 318 7.05 13.42 -16.50
N VAL A 319 7.71 14.54 -16.78
CA VAL A 319 8.68 14.71 -17.86
C VAL A 319 10.02 15.19 -17.30
N SER A 320 11.12 14.77 -17.91
CA SER A 320 12.45 15.29 -17.64
C SER A 320 12.56 16.75 -18.04
N SER A 321 13.44 17.48 -17.37
CA SER A 321 13.62 18.92 -17.55
C SER A 321 14.36 19.25 -18.86
N LYS A 322 15.42 18.51 -19.25
CA LYS A 322 16.17 18.74 -20.52
C LYS A 322 16.85 17.47 -21.07
N PRO A 323 16.54 17.02 -22.31
CA PRO A 323 15.40 17.38 -23.14
C PRO A 323 14.08 16.98 -22.46
N VAL A 324 12.97 17.57 -22.88
CA VAL A 324 11.63 17.21 -22.37
C VAL A 324 11.23 15.84 -22.92
N GLN A 325 11.31 14.82 -22.07
CA GLN A 325 10.91 13.45 -22.41
C GLN A 325 10.09 12.86 -21.27
N PRO A 326 9.11 11.97 -21.55
CA PRO A 326 8.38 11.28 -20.50
C PRO A 326 9.33 10.50 -19.59
N LEU A 327 9.21 10.72 -18.28
CA LEU A 327 9.87 9.88 -17.28
C LEU A 327 9.25 8.48 -17.31
N HIS A 328 10.04 7.49 -16.90
CA HIS A 328 9.58 6.14 -16.65
C HIS A 328 8.27 6.17 -15.82
N PRO A 329 7.25 5.33 -16.11
CA PRO A 329 5.95 5.43 -15.47
C PRO A 329 5.95 5.35 -13.94
N ALA A 330 6.98 4.75 -13.33
CA ALA A 330 7.15 4.69 -11.89
C ALA A 330 7.80 5.95 -11.28
N LEU A 331 8.31 6.89 -12.08
CA LEU A 331 9.11 8.04 -11.64
C LEU A 331 8.41 9.37 -11.85
N ALA A 332 8.55 10.29 -10.90
CA ALA A 332 8.18 11.69 -11.05
C ALA A 332 9.33 12.58 -10.60
N ALA A 333 9.38 13.78 -11.14
CA ALA A 333 10.24 14.86 -10.66
C ALA A 333 9.44 15.75 -9.71
N VAL A 334 10.01 16.05 -8.55
CA VAL A 334 9.47 16.98 -7.54
C VAL A 334 10.43 18.14 -7.42
N GLN A 335 10.01 19.32 -7.84
CA GLN A 335 10.77 20.55 -7.64
C GLN A 335 10.56 21.05 -6.21
N THR A 336 11.66 21.29 -5.49
CA THR A 336 11.66 22.05 -4.24
C THR A 336 12.36 23.40 -4.44
N PRO A 337 12.35 24.32 -3.46
CA PRO A 337 13.06 25.59 -3.58
C PRO A 337 14.56 25.44 -3.86
N GLY A 338 15.17 24.34 -3.38
CA GLY A 338 16.61 24.12 -3.47
C GLY A 338 17.04 23.24 -4.64
N ARG A 339 16.24 22.23 -5.02
CA ARG A 339 16.62 21.22 -6.04
C ARG A 339 15.44 20.40 -6.53
N GLU A 340 15.62 19.73 -7.67
CA GLU A 340 14.71 18.70 -8.15
C GLU A 340 15.07 17.32 -7.57
N TYR A 341 14.07 16.61 -7.05
CA TYR A 341 14.18 15.21 -6.62
C TYR A 341 13.46 14.29 -7.59
N ILE A 342 14.06 13.14 -7.89
CA ILE A 342 13.40 12.08 -8.65
C ILE A 342 12.86 11.05 -7.66
N VAL A 343 11.55 10.79 -7.72
CA VAL A 343 10.82 10.01 -6.71
C VAL A 343 9.98 8.91 -7.33
N LEU A 344 9.71 7.85 -6.56
CA LEU A 344 8.75 6.80 -6.93
C LEU A 344 7.32 7.32 -6.78
N ARG A 345 6.52 7.33 -7.85
CA ARG A 345 5.14 7.88 -7.86
C ARG A 345 4.22 7.25 -6.82
N ASP A 346 4.40 5.97 -6.55
CA ASP A 346 3.49 5.20 -5.68
C ASP A 346 3.81 5.32 -4.20
N THR A 347 5.00 5.82 -3.82
CA THR A 347 5.41 5.92 -2.41
C THR A 347 5.96 7.29 -2.02
N GLY A 348 6.32 8.15 -2.99
CA GLY A 348 6.96 9.45 -2.73
C GLY A 348 8.44 9.37 -2.35
N MET A 349 9.02 8.17 -2.28
CA MET A 349 10.41 7.98 -1.85
C MET A 349 11.40 8.41 -2.94
N HIS A 350 12.45 9.14 -2.55
CA HIS A 350 13.47 9.64 -3.46
C HIS A 350 14.40 8.51 -3.96
N VAL A 351 14.76 8.54 -5.24
CA VAL A 351 15.68 7.57 -5.87
C VAL A 351 16.78 8.25 -6.67
N GLY A 352 16.80 9.58 -6.64
CA GLY A 352 17.69 10.42 -7.41
C GLY A 352 17.37 11.89 -7.26
N CYS A 353 18.09 12.72 -8.02
CA CYS A 353 17.99 14.17 -7.99
C CYS A 353 18.51 14.81 -9.29
N GLU A 354 18.44 16.14 -9.37
CA GLU A 354 18.97 16.92 -10.50
C GLU A 354 20.45 16.68 -10.77
N GLU A 355 21.27 16.60 -9.72
CA GLU A 355 22.73 16.55 -9.83
C GLU A 355 23.26 15.17 -10.22
N ASP A 356 22.75 14.13 -9.57
CA ASP A 356 23.23 12.74 -9.73
C ASP A 356 22.35 11.93 -10.70
N GLY A 357 21.18 12.46 -11.07
CA GLY A 357 20.18 11.70 -11.80
C GLY A 357 19.55 10.59 -10.96
N VAL A 358 19.00 9.57 -11.62
CA VAL A 358 18.52 8.34 -10.98
C VAL A 358 19.73 7.50 -10.55
N ALA A 359 19.75 7.09 -9.28
CA ALA A 359 20.84 6.27 -8.75
C ALA A 359 20.98 4.94 -9.54
N GLU A 360 22.22 4.47 -9.73
CA GLU A 360 22.51 3.33 -10.61
C GLU A 360 21.74 2.05 -10.29
N VAL A 361 21.52 1.78 -9.00
CA VAL A 361 20.74 0.62 -8.57
C VAL A 361 19.29 0.72 -9.05
N TRP A 362 18.70 1.92 -8.99
CA TRP A 362 17.33 2.17 -9.44
C TRP A 362 17.23 2.20 -10.96
N MET A 363 18.22 2.73 -11.67
CA MET A 363 18.30 2.62 -13.14
C MET A 363 18.20 1.17 -13.62
N LYS A 364 18.98 0.28 -12.98
CA LYS A 364 18.98 -1.16 -13.31
C LYS A 364 17.65 -1.84 -12.98
N ILE A 365 17.03 -1.47 -11.85
CA ILE A 365 15.74 -2.03 -11.42
C ILE A 365 14.59 -1.58 -12.31
N LEU A 366 14.56 -0.29 -12.67
CA LEU A 366 13.48 0.33 -13.43
C LEU A 366 13.67 0.16 -14.94
N GLY A 367 14.89 -0.10 -15.41
CA GLY A 367 15.21 -0.08 -16.84
C GLY A 367 15.12 1.33 -17.41
N CYS A 368 15.75 2.30 -16.74
CA CYS A 368 15.79 3.69 -17.19
C CYS A 368 17.23 4.25 -17.23
N ASP A 369 17.41 5.34 -17.97
CA ASP A 369 18.65 6.10 -18.02
C ASP A 369 18.84 6.99 -16.77
N THR A 370 19.97 7.72 -16.72
CA THR A 370 20.30 8.61 -15.59
C THR A 370 19.29 9.75 -15.41
N ARG A 371 18.52 10.09 -16.44
CA ARG A 371 17.47 11.13 -16.37
C ARG A 371 16.11 10.53 -16.02
N GLY A 372 16.04 9.22 -15.82
CA GLY A 372 14.80 8.51 -15.52
C GLY A 372 13.93 8.23 -16.74
N VAL A 373 14.46 8.32 -17.97
CA VAL A 373 13.74 7.94 -19.19
C VAL A 373 13.87 6.44 -19.42
N ALA A 374 12.77 5.75 -19.74
CA ALA A 374 12.78 4.30 -20.00
C ALA A 374 13.70 3.93 -21.18
N LEU A 375 14.45 2.83 -21.04
CA LEU A 375 15.40 2.30 -22.03
C LEU A 375 14.74 1.39 -23.08
#